data_AF-A0A485KY73-F1
#
_entry.id   AF-A0A485KY73-F1
#
_cell.length_a   1.000
_cell.length_b   1.000
_cell.length_c   1.000
_cell.angle_alpha   90.00
_cell.angle_beta   90.00
_cell.angle_gamma   90.00
#
_symmetry.space_group_name_H-M   'P 1'
#
loop_
_entity.id
_entity.type
_entity.pdbx_description
1 polymer ?
#
loop_
_entity_poly.entity_id
_entity_poly.type
_entity_poly.pdbx_seq_one_letter_code
_entity_poly.pdbx_strand_id
1 'polypeptide(L)'
;MNLDMSFFESIARSLEDVARWIDSATKGEPAKEAPEPTNYANFPLAYENALKKYKIDADLYTSIYPSPFHATDATILQMQTPDVAMDEITVKFQRSVYVSKNADLVASQKLYQRAKEVHLSNTAEYTRHLARLDGLDPKQKSAARARAWKFIEQANLKLASMDTLVRDFEIMMRPKGDAVQKILEKLGAHYETVEECGQSAMLLLVQEIQSLEAFMGSMSGVFLHVFSFMSAAEVSQCRLVSGTWNDAITTKRVLSFAIQSPVERCRMWQHAIQRHRSHDGAGMNVNYDYAALVSAAYSDTSNRHHLIIDADVRRTTFIRRENLYPSRSTGQPPSSRTTKHRRIAASSAEDATTLADLHAKLSRILHAYCQLDPSVGYCHGMTFLAAGILSCLGYNEAATFDVLVAAMLDYDMAEMFRLPELPGTKRRMHQLDKLVRIHLPTMGKCLLQHKIHPQMYSSGWVMSLFLNESQLSPATTCVLLDEFILGGWPAMFRIYLGLLSVHASHVVTPHFNRSLQALVLLPKQLESSLMAVLEEGSISFTHATSSDALEMLAAHYDPTTSFMDYF
;
A
#
# COMPACT_ATOMS: atom_id res chain seq x y z
N MET A 1 53.53 -5.65 1.03
CA MET A 1 53.18 -5.20 -0.33
C MET A 1 51.68 -4.96 -0.33
N ASN A 2 51.32 -3.69 -0.49
CA ASN A 2 49.94 -3.23 -0.64
C ASN A 2 49.24 -3.99 -1.76
N LEU A 3 47.95 -4.27 -1.54
CA LEU A 3 46.91 -3.75 -2.41
C LEU A 3 45.71 -3.47 -1.51
N ASP A 4 45.51 -2.18 -1.23
CA ASP A 4 44.27 -1.62 -0.72
C ASP A 4 43.13 -2.15 -1.60
N MET A 5 42.22 -2.94 -1.02
CA MET A 5 40.93 -3.12 -1.68
C MET A 5 40.22 -1.78 -1.65
N SER A 6 39.85 -1.29 -2.83
CA SER A 6 39.17 0.00 -2.92
C SER A 6 37.81 -0.08 -2.21
N PHE A 7 37.32 1.07 -1.72
CA PHE A 7 35.96 1.23 -1.20
C PHE A 7 34.88 0.59 -2.10
N PHE A 8 35.10 0.56 -3.43
CA PHE A 8 34.23 -0.09 -4.40
C PHE A 8 34.31 -1.62 -4.43
N GLU A 9 35.45 -2.24 -4.10
CA GLU A 9 35.57 -3.70 -3.94
C GLU A 9 34.88 -4.21 -2.67
N SER A 10 34.82 -3.39 -1.61
CA SER A 10 34.02 -3.67 -0.42
C SER A 10 32.52 -3.50 -0.64
N ILE A 11 32.08 -2.54 -1.47
CA ILE A 11 30.67 -2.43 -1.91
C ILE A 11 30.29 -3.62 -2.82
N ALA A 12 31.21 -4.08 -3.69
CA ALA A 12 30.99 -5.27 -4.51
C ALA A 12 30.81 -6.55 -3.67
N ARG A 13 31.45 -6.61 -2.48
CA ARG A 13 31.22 -7.66 -1.47
C ARG A 13 30.00 -7.43 -0.58
N SER A 14 29.49 -6.20 -0.39
CA SER A 14 28.22 -6.02 0.34
C SER A 14 26.99 -6.39 -0.51
N LEU A 15 27.16 -6.52 -1.83
CA LEU A 15 26.24 -7.22 -2.73
C LEU A 15 26.34 -8.76 -2.62
N GLU A 16 27.00 -9.29 -1.58
CA GLU A 16 27.14 -10.74 -1.35
C GLU A 16 25.80 -11.49 -1.21
N ASP A 17 24.68 -10.82 -0.92
CA ASP A 17 23.36 -11.46 -0.98
C ASP A 17 22.95 -11.76 -2.43
N VAL A 18 23.33 -10.92 -3.39
CA VAL A 18 23.21 -11.20 -4.83
C VAL A 18 24.23 -12.27 -5.25
N ALA A 19 25.43 -12.27 -4.68
CA ALA A 19 26.45 -13.28 -4.98
C ALA A 19 26.12 -14.67 -4.41
N ARG A 20 25.55 -14.77 -3.20
CA ARG A 20 25.04 -16.01 -2.59
C ARG A 20 23.74 -16.47 -3.25
N TRP A 21 22.91 -15.55 -3.73
CA TRP A 21 21.77 -15.85 -4.59
C TRP A 21 22.21 -16.42 -5.96
N ILE A 22 23.29 -15.90 -6.56
CA ILE A 22 23.93 -16.47 -7.76
C ILE A 22 24.56 -17.85 -7.45
N ASP A 23 25.20 -18.04 -6.29
CA ASP A 23 25.86 -19.30 -5.91
C ASP A 23 24.87 -20.42 -5.53
N SER A 24 23.69 -20.05 -5.04
CA SER A 24 22.54 -20.94 -4.86
C SER A 24 21.87 -21.30 -6.19
N ALA A 25 21.90 -20.40 -7.18
CA ALA A 25 21.33 -20.63 -8.51
C ALA A 25 22.20 -21.54 -9.39
N THR A 26 23.49 -21.70 -9.09
CA THR A 26 24.44 -22.55 -9.84
C THR A 26 24.56 -23.98 -9.31
N LYS A 27 24.13 -24.24 -8.07
CA LYS A 27 24.14 -25.58 -7.45
C LYS A 27 22.71 -26.11 -7.40
N GLY A 28 22.33 -26.90 -8.40
CA GLY A 28 21.02 -27.54 -8.51
C GLY A 28 20.75 -28.58 -7.42
N GLU A 29 20.44 -28.14 -6.20
CA GLU A 29 19.94 -29.00 -5.13
C GLU A 29 18.40 -28.87 -5.01
N PRO A 30 17.67 -29.99 -4.84
CA PRO A 30 16.22 -29.97 -4.70
C PRO A 30 15.81 -29.38 -3.34
N ALA A 31 14.68 -28.67 -3.34
CA ALA A 31 14.10 -28.07 -2.15
C ALA A 31 13.85 -29.14 -1.06
N LYS A 32 14.44 -28.96 0.12
CA LYS A 32 13.99 -29.65 1.33
C LYS A 32 12.66 -29.04 1.77
N GLU A 33 11.71 -29.93 2.03
CA GLU A 33 10.35 -29.69 2.47
C GLU A 33 10.28 -28.65 3.59
N ALA A 34 9.40 -27.66 3.40
CA ALA A 34 8.96 -26.76 4.46
C ALA A 34 8.06 -27.55 5.43
N PRO A 35 8.12 -27.27 6.75
CA PRO A 35 7.28 -27.96 7.71
C PRO A 35 5.80 -27.67 7.46
N GLU A 36 4.97 -28.70 7.59
CA GLU A 36 3.52 -28.63 7.43
C GLU A 36 2.88 -27.53 8.30
N PRO A 37 1.86 -26.81 7.79
CA PRO A 37 1.09 -25.89 8.59
C PRO A 37 0.25 -26.67 9.59
N THR A 38 0.56 -26.50 10.88
CA THR A 38 -0.31 -26.98 11.95
C THR A 38 -1.61 -26.18 11.96
N ASN A 39 -2.71 -26.92 11.95
CA ASN A 39 -4.10 -26.47 12.04
C ASN A 39 -4.32 -25.33 13.03
N TYR A 40 -4.88 -24.22 12.56
CA TYR A 40 -5.69 -23.29 13.37
C TYR A 40 -7.09 -23.21 12.77
N ALA A 41 -7.91 -24.19 13.13
CA ALA A 41 -9.36 -24.04 13.14
C ALA A 41 -9.80 -23.68 14.56
N ASN A 42 -10.83 -22.84 14.65
CA ASN A 42 -11.59 -22.41 15.84
C ASN A 42 -11.11 -21.12 16.51
N PHE A 43 -11.66 -20.00 16.03
CA PHE A 43 -12.16 -18.96 16.95
C PHE A 43 -13.43 -19.49 17.62
N PRO A 44 -13.47 -19.47 18.96
CA PRO A 44 -14.64 -18.89 19.60
C PRO A 44 -14.25 -17.81 20.61
N LEU A 45 -15.13 -16.80 20.69
CA LEU A 45 -15.34 -15.83 21.76
C LEU A 45 -14.63 -16.16 23.08
N ALA A 46 -13.75 -15.26 23.53
CA ALA A 46 -13.35 -15.18 24.93
C ALA A 46 -13.00 -13.74 25.31
N TYR A 47 -14.02 -12.87 25.36
CA TYR A 47 -13.95 -11.59 26.08
C TYR A 47 -14.35 -11.83 27.55
N GLU A 48 -13.58 -12.62 28.31
CA GLU A 48 -13.97 -12.88 29.72
C GLU A 48 -12.85 -13.20 30.72
N ASN A 49 -11.57 -13.21 30.32
CA ASN A 49 -10.47 -13.60 31.23
C ASN A 49 -9.47 -12.49 31.59
N ALA A 50 -9.79 -11.22 31.33
CA ALA A 50 -9.01 -10.09 31.88
C ALA A 50 -9.46 -9.70 33.30
N LEU A 51 -10.72 -9.93 33.66
CA LEU A 51 -11.32 -9.47 34.93
C LEU A 51 -10.90 -10.30 36.16
N LYS A 52 -10.57 -11.59 35.98
CA LYS A 52 -10.13 -12.44 37.09
C LYS A 52 -8.65 -12.30 37.45
N LYS A 53 -7.81 -11.72 36.58
CA LYS A 53 -6.37 -11.63 36.81
C LYS A 53 -5.95 -10.42 37.67
N TYR A 54 -6.77 -9.37 37.74
CA TYR A 54 -6.40 -8.09 38.35
C TYR A 54 -7.25 -7.63 39.54
N LYS A 55 -8.24 -8.41 40.00
CA LYS A 55 -9.12 -8.09 41.15
C LYS A 55 -9.58 -6.62 41.18
N ILE A 56 -10.23 -6.18 40.10
CA ILE A 56 -10.85 -4.86 40.06
C ILE A 56 -12.32 -5.02 40.44
N ASP A 57 -12.76 -4.24 41.43
CA ASP A 57 -14.09 -4.29 42.03
C ASP A 57 -15.18 -3.97 41.00
N ALA A 58 -16.18 -4.85 40.88
CA ALA A 58 -17.24 -4.79 39.89
C ALA A 58 -18.26 -3.67 40.19
N ASP A 59 -18.29 -3.16 41.42
CA ASP A 59 -19.23 -2.11 41.85
C ASP A 59 -18.79 -0.69 41.43
N LEU A 60 -17.54 -0.52 40.98
CA LEU A 60 -17.03 0.78 40.55
C LEU A 60 -17.33 1.08 39.06
N TYR A 61 -17.67 0.07 38.26
CA TYR A 61 -17.82 0.22 36.81
C TYR A 61 -19.28 0.42 36.34
N THR A 62 -20.26 0.20 37.22
CA THR A 62 -21.70 0.31 36.91
C THR A 62 -22.35 1.62 37.37
N SER A 63 -21.62 2.54 38.00
CA SER A 63 -22.22 3.76 38.60
C SER A 63 -21.98 5.09 37.87
N ILE A 64 -21.31 5.11 36.71
CA ILE A 64 -20.90 6.38 36.07
C ILE A 64 -21.64 6.73 34.76
N TYR A 65 -22.36 5.80 34.10
CA TYR A 65 -23.14 6.16 32.91
C TYR A 65 -24.45 5.34 32.79
N PRO A 66 -25.62 5.96 33.02
CA PRO A 66 -26.90 5.42 32.54
C PRO A 66 -26.98 5.58 31.02
N SER A 67 -27.34 4.50 30.32
CA SER A 67 -27.69 4.53 28.90
C SER A 67 -29.02 5.27 28.67
N PRO A 68 -29.16 6.09 27.61
CA PRO A 68 -30.37 6.86 27.34
C PRO A 68 -31.39 6.04 26.54
N PHE A 69 -31.93 4.98 27.14
CA PHE A 69 -33.16 4.34 26.63
C PHE A 69 -33.93 3.76 27.80
N HIS A 70 -34.94 4.50 28.26
CA HIS A 70 -36.29 4.04 28.57
C HIS A 70 -37.03 5.13 29.36
N ALA A 71 -37.93 5.83 28.66
CA ALA A 71 -39.08 6.43 29.29
C ALA A 71 -40.16 5.36 29.41
N THR A 72 -40.70 5.16 30.60
CA THR A 72 -42.11 4.77 30.86
C THR A 72 -42.43 4.89 32.35
N ASP A 73 -43.44 5.72 32.60
CA ASP A 73 -44.51 5.59 33.60
C ASP A 73 -44.25 5.72 35.11
N ALA A 74 -44.79 6.84 35.61
CA ALA A 74 -45.79 6.94 36.67
C ALA A 74 -45.39 6.56 38.11
N THR A 75 -45.53 7.52 39.06
CA THR A 75 -46.81 7.77 39.76
C THR A 75 -46.59 8.81 40.87
N ILE A 76 -47.56 9.70 41.01
CA ILE A 76 -47.72 10.73 42.04
C ILE A 76 -47.91 10.11 43.43
N LEU A 77 -47.29 10.68 44.46
CA LEU A 77 -47.84 10.68 45.83
C LEU A 77 -47.66 12.05 46.47
N GLN A 78 -48.79 12.63 46.88
CA GLN A 78 -48.93 13.88 47.61
C GLN A 78 -48.76 13.69 49.12
N MET A 79 -48.36 14.78 49.77
CA MET A 79 -48.73 15.22 51.13
C MET A 79 -48.11 14.50 52.34
N GLN A 80 -47.18 15.18 53.03
CA GLN A 80 -47.43 15.87 54.32
C GLN A 80 -46.11 16.33 54.95
N THR A 81 -46.04 17.61 55.33
CA THR A 81 -45.04 18.10 56.28
C THR A 81 -45.33 17.57 57.68
N PRO A 82 -44.27 17.28 58.45
CA PRO A 82 -44.06 18.11 59.62
C PRO A 82 -42.63 18.66 59.68
N ASP A 83 -42.55 19.86 60.25
CA ASP A 83 -41.33 20.58 60.59
C ASP A 83 -40.26 19.70 61.23
N VAL A 84 -39.02 19.92 60.78
CA VAL A 84 -37.70 19.73 61.43
C VAL A 84 -36.73 19.05 60.46
N ALA A 85 -36.29 19.79 59.42
CA ALA A 85 -35.07 19.49 58.63
C ALA A 85 -34.63 20.68 57.73
N MET A 86 -34.82 21.93 58.18
CA MET A 86 -34.54 23.13 57.37
C MET A 86 -33.04 23.46 57.21
N ASP A 87 -32.13 22.69 57.82
CA ASP A 87 -30.69 23.03 57.81
C ASP A 87 -29.89 22.32 56.71
N GLU A 88 -30.19 21.06 56.36
CA GLU A 88 -29.31 20.30 55.46
C GLU A 88 -29.61 20.53 53.97
N ILE A 89 -30.90 20.67 53.62
CA ILE A 89 -31.35 20.92 52.25
C ILE A 89 -31.01 22.36 51.83
N THR A 90 -31.15 23.31 52.74
CA THR A 90 -30.82 24.72 52.52
C THR A 90 -29.31 24.91 52.32
N VAL A 91 -28.47 24.23 53.09
CA VAL A 91 -27.01 24.23 52.90
C VAL A 91 -26.63 23.55 51.59
N LYS A 92 -27.23 22.40 51.24
CA LYS A 92 -26.99 21.73 49.94
C LYS A 92 -27.45 22.58 48.75
N PHE A 93 -28.58 23.27 48.85
CA PHE A 93 -29.10 24.17 47.81
C PHE A 93 -28.25 25.44 47.67
N GLN A 94 -27.87 26.09 48.78
CA GLN A 94 -26.96 27.25 48.74
C GLN A 94 -25.56 26.88 48.21
N ARG A 95 -25.08 25.67 48.54
CA ARG A 95 -23.82 25.13 48.01
C ARG A 95 -23.92 24.83 46.52
N SER A 96 -25.00 24.20 46.05
CA SER A 96 -25.27 23.98 44.63
C SER A 96 -25.37 25.29 43.83
N VAL A 97 -26.07 26.30 44.38
CA VAL A 97 -26.18 27.63 43.77
C VAL A 97 -24.84 28.37 43.77
N TYR A 98 -24.02 28.25 44.82
CA TYR A 98 -22.66 28.82 44.88
C TYR A 98 -21.71 28.17 43.87
N VAL A 99 -21.72 26.83 43.76
CA VAL A 99 -20.92 26.06 42.79
C VAL A 99 -21.29 26.44 41.35
N SER A 100 -22.58 26.62 41.04
CA SER A 100 -23.04 27.01 39.71
C SER A 100 -22.71 28.46 39.30
N LYS A 101 -22.37 29.34 40.26
CA LYS A 101 -22.10 30.76 40.02
C LYS A 101 -20.63 31.16 40.19
N ASN A 102 -19.79 30.30 40.75
CA ASN A 102 -18.36 30.59 40.94
C ASN A 102 -17.57 30.20 39.66
N ALA A 103 -17.23 31.21 38.85
CA ALA A 103 -16.54 31.02 37.58
C ALA A 103 -15.20 30.27 37.71
N ASP A 104 -14.45 30.51 38.80
CA ASP A 104 -13.14 29.89 39.01
C ASP A 104 -13.24 28.41 39.36
N LEU A 105 -14.27 28.03 40.11
CA LEU A 105 -14.54 26.62 40.43
C LEU A 105 -15.00 25.84 39.20
N VAL A 106 -15.87 26.43 38.38
CA VAL A 106 -16.28 25.85 37.09
C VAL A 106 -15.09 25.71 36.15
N ALA A 107 -14.18 26.68 36.11
CA ALA A 107 -12.94 26.59 35.35
C ALA A 107 -12.03 25.45 35.85
N SER A 108 -11.90 25.29 37.16
CA SER A 108 -11.11 24.22 37.79
C SER A 108 -11.67 22.83 37.47
N GLN A 109 -12.99 22.65 37.55
CA GLN A 109 -13.67 21.40 37.19
C GLN A 109 -13.47 21.07 35.70
N LYS A 110 -13.60 22.06 34.82
CA LYS A 110 -13.36 21.89 33.37
C LYS A 110 -11.92 21.48 33.08
N LEU A 111 -10.94 22.09 33.76
CA LEU A 111 -9.53 21.77 33.55
C LEU A 111 -9.19 20.34 34.02
N TYR A 112 -9.72 19.93 35.17
CA TYR A 112 -9.58 18.54 35.64
C TYR A 112 -10.25 17.54 34.69
N GLN A 113 -11.46 17.85 34.22
CA GLN A 113 -12.16 16.98 33.27
C GLN A 113 -11.39 16.82 31.96
N ARG A 114 -10.79 17.90 31.45
CA ARG A 114 -9.90 17.86 30.28
C ARG A 114 -8.65 17.03 30.55
N ALA A 115 -8.02 17.17 31.72
CA ALA A 115 -6.87 16.35 32.12
C ALA A 115 -7.21 14.85 32.11
N LYS A 116 -8.40 14.52 32.62
CA LYS A 116 -8.92 13.14 32.69
C LYS A 116 -9.16 12.56 31.31
N GLU A 117 -9.73 13.33 30.38
CA GLU A 117 -9.96 12.92 28.99
C GLU A 117 -8.65 12.65 28.25
N VAL A 118 -7.67 13.56 28.37
CA VAL A 118 -6.34 13.39 27.78
C VAL A 118 -5.65 12.14 28.32
N HIS A 119 -5.68 11.93 29.64
CA HIS A 119 -5.07 10.76 30.26
C HIS A 119 -5.76 9.45 29.87
N LEU A 120 -7.09 9.45 29.74
CA LEU A 120 -7.86 8.29 29.30
C LEU A 120 -7.52 7.90 27.86
N SER A 121 -7.46 8.88 26.95
CA SER A 121 -7.06 8.67 25.55
C SER A 121 -5.65 8.06 25.48
N ASN A 122 -4.72 8.63 26.25
CA ASN A 122 -3.36 8.14 26.34
C ASN A 122 -3.27 6.70 26.89
N THR A 123 -4.11 6.35 27.87
CA THR A 123 -4.15 5.01 28.47
C THR A 123 -4.59 3.93 27.47
N ALA A 124 -5.55 4.24 26.60
CA ALA A 124 -5.98 3.32 25.54
C ALA A 124 -4.82 3.03 24.57
N GLU A 125 -4.09 4.06 24.17
CA GLU A 125 -2.94 3.93 23.27
C GLU A 125 -1.74 3.25 23.94
N TYR A 126 -1.44 3.52 25.22
CA TYR A 126 -0.42 2.76 25.96
C TYR A 126 -0.72 1.28 25.97
N THR A 127 -1.99 0.92 26.21
CA THR A 127 -2.42 -0.47 26.26
C THR A 127 -2.22 -1.15 24.90
N ARG A 128 -2.56 -0.45 23.81
CA ARG A 128 -2.34 -0.91 22.44
C ARG A 128 -0.86 -1.14 22.14
N HIS A 129 0.00 -0.18 22.46
CA HIS A 129 1.45 -0.28 22.23
C HIS A 129 2.12 -1.32 23.11
N LEU A 130 1.74 -1.43 24.39
CA LEU A 130 2.25 -2.45 25.30
C LEU A 130 1.82 -3.86 24.87
N ALA A 131 0.58 -4.05 24.41
CA ALA A 131 0.13 -5.33 23.86
C ALA A 131 0.92 -5.74 22.61
N ARG A 132 1.23 -4.77 21.73
CA ARG A 132 2.09 -4.99 20.55
C ARG A 132 3.50 -5.40 20.95
N LEU A 133 4.10 -4.74 21.96
CA LEU A 133 5.40 -5.12 22.52
C LEU A 133 5.38 -6.50 23.21
N ASP A 134 4.24 -6.91 23.77
CA ASP A 134 4.11 -8.21 24.42
C ASP A 134 4.07 -9.39 23.43
N GLY A 135 3.70 -9.13 22.18
CA GLY A 135 3.81 -10.10 21.08
C GLY A 135 5.23 -10.31 20.52
N LEU A 136 6.22 -9.52 20.94
CA LEU A 136 7.61 -9.59 20.47
C LEU A 136 8.52 -10.42 21.40
N ASP A 137 9.64 -10.94 20.86
CA ASP A 137 10.57 -11.83 21.58
C ASP A 137 11.05 -11.18 22.91
N PRO A 138 10.88 -11.86 24.07
CA PRO A 138 11.33 -11.38 25.36
C PRO A 138 12.81 -10.96 25.42
N LYS A 139 13.68 -11.55 24.59
CA LYS A 139 15.12 -11.25 24.57
C LYS A 139 15.47 -9.91 23.93
N GLN A 140 14.53 -9.30 23.21
CA GLN A 140 14.73 -8.05 22.46
C GLN A 140 14.19 -6.81 23.19
N LYS A 141 13.49 -6.99 24.30
CA LYS A 141 12.82 -5.91 25.04
C LYS A 141 13.85 -5.02 25.75
N SER A 142 13.87 -3.72 25.46
CA SER A 142 14.78 -2.76 26.11
C SER A 142 14.23 -2.22 27.46
N ALA A 143 15.00 -1.34 28.11
CA ALA A 143 14.57 -0.58 29.29
C ALA A 143 13.52 0.52 28.98
N ALA A 144 13.11 0.71 27.72
CA ALA A 144 12.11 1.71 27.32
C ALA A 144 10.75 1.49 28.00
N ARG A 145 10.30 0.23 28.16
CA ARG A 145 9.05 -0.10 28.86
C ARG A 145 9.05 0.37 30.32
N ALA A 146 10.14 0.11 31.03
CA ALA A 146 10.29 0.54 32.42
C ALA A 146 10.32 2.06 32.56
N ARG A 147 10.91 2.77 31.58
CA ARG A 147 10.92 4.24 31.54
C ARG A 147 9.55 4.82 31.21
N ALA A 148 8.84 4.28 30.23
CA ALA A 148 7.47 4.68 29.91
C ALA A 148 6.54 4.49 31.12
N TRP A 149 6.72 3.41 31.89
CA TRP A 149 5.91 3.20 33.09
C TRP A 149 6.08 4.26 34.17
N LYS A 150 7.30 4.77 34.37
CA LYS A 150 7.54 5.87 35.32
C LYS A 150 6.77 7.14 34.95
N PHE A 151 6.71 7.46 33.66
CA PHE A 151 5.96 8.62 33.19
C PHE A 151 4.46 8.44 33.38
N ILE A 152 3.92 7.26 33.09
CA ILE A 152 2.49 6.98 33.26
C ILE A 152 2.10 6.99 34.75
N GLU A 153 2.94 6.45 35.62
CA GLU A 153 2.77 6.53 37.07
C GLU A 153 2.77 8.00 37.55
N GLN A 154 3.69 8.82 37.06
CA GLN A 154 3.76 10.24 37.38
C GLN A 154 2.50 11.00 36.91
N ALA A 155 1.99 10.71 35.72
CA ALA A 155 0.75 11.28 35.23
C ALA A 155 -0.46 10.91 36.11
N ASN A 156 -0.55 9.63 36.54
CA ASN A 156 -1.60 9.16 37.45
C ASN A 156 -1.58 9.91 38.79
N LEU A 157 -0.40 10.07 39.39
CA LEU A 157 -0.24 10.80 40.66
C LEU A 157 -0.67 12.26 40.56
N LYS A 158 -0.35 12.93 39.44
CA LYS A 158 -0.76 14.32 39.21
C LYS A 158 -2.25 14.46 38.96
N LEU A 159 -2.85 13.52 38.21
CA LEU A 159 -4.29 13.50 38.01
C LEU A 159 -5.06 13.31 39.34
N ALA A 160 -4.56 12.43 40.23
CA ALA A 160 -5.14 12.25 41.57
C ALA A 160 -4.98 13.50 42.46
N SER A 161 -3.84 14.19 42.34
CA SER A 161 -3.60 15.46 43.03
C SER A 161 -4.56 16.56 42.54
N MET A 162 -4.87 16.59 41.24
CA MET A 162 -5.87 17.52 40.69
C MET A 162 -7.28 17.22 41.22
N ASP A 163 -7.71 15.95 41.28
CA ASP A 163 -9.02 15.58 41.86
C ASP A 163 -9.12 16.06 43.31
N THR A 164 -8.05 15.87 44.10
CA THR A 164 -8.00 16.33 45.50
C THR A 164 -8.13 17.85 45.58
N LEU A 165 -7.38 18.60 44.76
CA LEU A 165 -7.43 20.07 44.74
C LEU A 165 -8.80 20.61 44.32
N VAL A 166 -9.47 19.98 43.34
CA VAL A 166 -10.82 20.37 42.93
C VAL A 166 -11.82 20.12 44.05
N ARG A 167 -11.76 18.95 44.71
CA ARG A 167 -12.65 18.63 45.85
C ARG A 167 -12.43 19.56 47.05
N ASP A 168 -11.18 19.88 47.37
CA ASP A 168 -10.85 20.82 48.43
C ASP A 168 -11.40 22.22 48.09
N PHE A 169 -11.31 22.63 46.82
CA PHE A 169 -11.86 23.90 46.36
C PHE A 169 -13.40 23.94 46.42
N GLU A 170 -14.09 22.81 46.16
CA GLU A 170 -15.56 22.67 46.32
C GLU A 170 -16.05 22.75 47.77
N ILE A 171 -15.17 22.53 48.75
CA ILE A 171 -15.48 22.61 50.18
C ILE A 171 -15.18 24.01 50.74
N MET A 172 -14.34 24.80 50.06
CA MET A 172 -14.00 26.17 50.47
C MET A 172 -15.18 27.15 50.32
N MET A 173 -15.68 27.65 51.44
CA MET A 173 -16.71 28.70 51.47
C MET A 173 -16.05 30.09 51.43
N ARG A 174 -16.28 30.87 50.36
CA ARG A 174 -15.73 32.23 50.13
C ARG A 174 -14.20 32.33 50.28
N PRO A 175 -13.42 31.62 49.43
CA PRO A 175 -11.98 31.72 49.45
C PRO A 175 -11.50 33.13 49.09
N LYS A 176 -10.44 33.59 49.75
CA LYS A 176 -9.77 34.87 49.41
C LYS A 176 -9.14 34.75 48.01
N GLY A 177 -9.10 35.84 47.25
CA GLY A 177 -8.58 35.85 45.87
C GLY A 177 -7.17 35.25 45.71
N ASP A 178 -6.26 35.52 46.66
CA ASP A 178 -4.90 34.94 46.68
C ASP A 178 -4.89 33.40 46.85
N ALA A 179 -5.86 32.84 47.58
CA ALA A 179 -5.98 31.39 47.74
C ALA A 179 -6.52 30.72 46.46
N VAL A 180 -7.48 31.36 45.79
CA VAL A 180 -8.04 30.88 44.51
C VAL A 180 -6.96 30.87 43.44
N GLN A 181 -6.18 31.94 43.34
CA GLN A 181 -5.09 32.04 42.37
C GLN A 181 -4.05 30.92 42.56
N LYS A 182 -3.64 30.64 43.81
CA LYS A 182 -2.70 29.54 44.11
C LYS A 182 -3.25 28.16 43.76
N ILE A 183 -4.56 27.93 43.88
CA ILE A 183 -5.20 26.67 43.50
C ILE A 183 -5.20 26.52 41.98
N LEU A 184 -5.59 27.56 41.25
CA LEU A 184 -5.60 27.56 39.79
C LEU A 184 -4.20 27.38 39.19
N GLU A 185 -3.18 28.05 39.73
CA GLU A 185 -1.78 27.88 39.32
C GLU A 185 -1.30 26.43 39.53
N LYS A 186 -1.62 25.82 40.67
CA LYS A 186 -1.27 24.41 40.95
C LYS A 186 -2.01 23.43 40.02
N LEU A 187 -3.29 23.68 39.74
CA LEU A 187 -4.07 22.86 38.80
C LEU A 187 -3.51 22.96 37.37
N GLY A 188 -3.13 24.15 36.92
CA GLY A 188 -2.45 24.35 35.63
C GLY A 188 -1.14 23.57 35.54
N ALA A 189 -0.27 23.71 36.55
CA ALA A 189 1.01 23.00 36.58
C ALA A 189 0.84 21.46 36.60
N HIS A 190 -0.18 20.95 37.30
CA HIS A 190 -0.49 19.52 37.31
C HIS A 190 -1.04 19.04 35.97
N TYR A 191 -1.91 19.83 35.32
CA TYR A 191 -2.42 19.54 33.98
C TYR A 191 -1.27 19.41 32.96
N GLU A 192 -0.35 20.37 32.93
CA GLU A 192 0.83 20.35 32.05
C GLU A 192 1.68 19.10 32.30
N THR A 193 1.91 18.75 33.56
CA THR A 193 2.68 17.54 33.91
C THR A 193 2.00 16.26 33.41
N VAL A 194 0.66 16.18 33.49
CA VAL A 194 -0.11 15.02 32.98
C VAL A 194 0.04 14.89 31.47
N GLU A 195 -0.01 16.02 30.75
CA GLU A 195 0.14 16.05 29.30
C GLU A 195 1.57 15.68 28.86
N GLU A 196 2.60 16.28 29.48
CA GLU A 196 4.01 16.03 29.16
C GLU A 196 4.44 14.59 29.46
N CYS A 197 4.10 14.09 30.66
CA CYS A 197 4.36 12.69 31.00
C CYS A 197 3.61 11.76 30.04
N GLY A 198 2.40 12.18 29.65
CA GLY A 198 1.56 11.44 28.75
C GLY A 198 2.20 11.22 27.37
N GLN A 199 2.67 12.32 26.78
CA GLN A 199 3.37 12.35 25.49
C GLN A 199 4.72 11.64 25.56
N SER A 200 5.47 11.83 26.65
CA SER A 200 6.79 11.20 26.84
C SER A 200 6.69 9.67 26.89
N ALA A 201 5.70 9.14 27.58
CA ALA A 201 5.43 7.70 27.59
C ALA A 201 5.07 7.18 26.20
N MET A 202 4.23 7.91 25.47
CA MET A 202 3.80 7.54 24.11
C MET A 202 4.99 7.49 23.15
N LEU A 203 5.80 8.54 23.16
CA LEU A 203 6.98 8.67 22.30
C LEU A 203 7.95 7.50 22.54
N LEU A 204 8.22 7.16 23.80
CA LEU A 204 9.11 6.04 24.14
C LEU A 204 8.57 4.71 23.63
N LEU A 205 7.26 4.45 23.77
CA LEU A 205 6.65 3.21 23.31
C LEU A 205 6.63 3.11 21.77
N VAL A 206 6.30 4.20 21.08
CA VAL A 206 6.28 4.25 19.61
C VAL A 206 7.69 4.11 19.04
N GLN A 207 8.69 4.80 19.61
CA GLN A 207 10.09 4.69 19.18
C GLN A 207 10.63 3.27 19.38
N GLU A 208 10.31 2.63 20.51
CA GLU A 208 10.72 1.25 20.75
C GLU A 208 10.09 0.30 19.71
N ILE A 209 8.77 0.41 19.47
CA ILE A 209 8.08 -0.40 18.46
C ILE A 209 8.68 -0.15 17.07
N GLN A 210 8.87 1.10 16.67
CA GLN A 210 9.51 1.44 15.40
C GLN A 210 10.92 0.87 15.32
N SER A 211 11.72 0.91 16.39
CA SER A 211 13.07 0.36 16.39
C SER A 211 13.09 -1.17 16.27
N LEU A 212 12.14 -1.86 16.90
CA LEU A 212 12.01 -3.31 16.87
C LEU A 212 11.39 -3.80 15.55
N GLU A 213 10.53 -3.00 14.93
CA GLU A 213 9.87 -3.31 13.65
C GLU A 213 10.67 -2.83 12.43
N ALA A 214 11.55 -1.84 12.58
CA ALA A 214 12.32 -1.27 11.48
C ALA A 214 13.36 -2.22 10.87
N PHE A 215 13.49 -3.48 11.32
CA PHE A 215 14.52 -4.37 10.80
C PHE A 215 14.14 -5.85 10.84
N MET A 216 13.35 -6.31 9.88
CA MET A 216 13.16 -7.75 9.61
C MET A 216 13.33 -8.17 8.15
N GLY A 217 13.95 -7.32 7.32
CA GLY A 217 14.39 -7.71 5.97
C GLY A 217 15.87 -7.45 5.78
N SER A 218 16.69 -8.49 5.94
CA SER A 218 18.11 -8.60 5.54
C SER A 218 19.02 -7.37 5.70
N MET A 219 19.77 -7.33 6.80
CA MET A 219 21.22 -7.09 6.85
C MET A 219 21.65 -7.56 8.25
N SER A 220 22.64 -8.46 8.36
CA SER A 220 23.12 -8.88 9.67
C SER A 220 23.60 -7.64 10.46
N GLY A 221 23.25 -7.56 11.75
CA GLY A 221 23.56 -6.40 12.62
C GLY A 221 25.05 -6.02 12.69
N VAL A 222 25.95 -6.82 12.11
CA VAL A 222 27.37 -6.54 11.95
C VAL A 222 27.64 -5.32 11.06
N PHE A 223 26.83 -5.10 10.00
CA PHE A 223 27.05 -3.98 9.07
C PHE A 223 26.65 -2.62 9.64
N LEU A 224 25.65 -2.58 10.53
CA LEU A 224 25.20 -1.33 11.14
C LEU A 224 26.23 -0.78 12.15
N HIS A 225 27.02 -1.65 12.79
CA HIS A 225 28.08 -1.22 13.69
C HIS A 225 29.23 -0.49 12.97
N VAL A 226 29.48 -0.75 11.68
CA VAL A 226 30.50 0.00 10.92
C VAL A 226 30.14 1.49 10.84
N PHE A 227 28.86 1.83 10.68
CA PHE A 227 28.41 3.22 10.68
C PHE A 227 28.57 3.92 12.04
N SER A 228 28.74 3.17 13.14
CA SER A 228 29.05 3.75 14.46
C SER A 228 30.46 4.31 14.55
N PHE A 229 31.36 3.89 13.65
CA PHE A 229 32.72 4.40 13.52
C PHE A 229 32.86 5.50 12.46
N MET A 230 31.76 5.82 11.76
CA MET A 230 31.72 6.84 10.72
C MET A 230 31.10 8.12 11.27
N SER A 231 31.61 9.26 10.81
CA SER A 231 30.99 10.56 11.07
C SER A 231 29.63 10.67 10.37
N ALA A 232 28.75 11.54 10.87
CA ALA A 232 27.46 11.81 10.24
C ALA A 232 27.61 12.25 8.77
N ALA A 233 28.70 12.93 8.41
CA ALA A 233 29.01 13.32 7.04
C ALA A 233 29.29 12.10 6.16
N GLU A 234 30.08 11.14 6.64
CA GLU A 234 30.39 9.91 5.90
C GLU A 234 29.18 8.99 5.79
N VAL A 235 28.36 8.87 6.85
CA VAL A 235 27.08 8.14 6.79
C VAL A 235 26.14 8.77 5.77
N SER A 236 26.07 10.11 5.72
CA SER A 236 25.30 10.84 4.72
C SER A 236 25.82 10.59 3.30
N GLN A 237 27.14 10.57 3.11
CA GLN A 237 27.76 10.22 1.82
C GLN A 237 27.46 8.78 1.41
N CYS A 238 27.51 7.80 2.33
CA CYS A 238 27.12 6.42 2.04
C CYS A 238 25.63 6.33 1.64
N ARG A 239 24.76 7.07 2.32
CA ARG A 239 23.34 7.17 1.96
C ARG A 239 23.15 7.82 0.59
N LEU A 240 23.92 8.86 0.27
CA LEU A 240 23.89 9.52 -1.04
C LEU A 240 24.39 8.59 -2.15
N VAL A 241 25.49 7.88 -1.93
CA VAL A 241 26.02 6.88 -2.88
C VAL A 241 25.00 5.75 -3.06
N SER A 242 24.47 5.18 -1.98
CA SER A 242 23.43 4.17 -2.06
C SER A 242 22.17 4.66 -2.78
N GLY A 243 21.74 5.89 -2.49
CA GLY A 243 20.63 6.56 -3.17
C GLY A 243 20.90 6.73 -4.66
N THR A 244 22.04 7.28 -5.04
CA THR A 244 22.43 7.49 -6.45
C THR A 244 22.59 6.18 -7.22
N TRP A 245 23.11 5.12 -6.59
CA TRP A 245 23.14 3.79 -7.18
C TRP A 245 21.74 3.22 -7.35
N ASN A 246 20.89 3.32 -6.33
CA ASN A 246 19.51 2.88 -6.41
C ASN A 246 18.74 3.64 -7.50
N ASP A 247 18.92 4.95 -7.58
CA ASP A 247 18.33 5.82 -8.59
C ASP A 247 18.86 5.47 -9.98
N ALA A 248 20.16 5.17 -10.13
CA ALA A 248 20.73 4.77 -11.41
C ALA A 248 20.22 3.39 -11.87
N ILE A 249 20.17 2.42 -10.96
CA ILE A 249 19.65 1.06 -11.23
C ILE A 249 18.16 1.14 -11.60
N THR A 250 17.39 1.92 -10.84
CA THR A 250 15.96 2.11 -11.04
C THR A 250 15.73 2.88 -12.33
N THR A 251 16.21 4.12 -12.46
CA THR A 251 15.96 5.00 -13.62
C THR A 251 16.35 4.35 -14.94
N LYS A 252 17.51 3.68 -15.00
CA LYS A 252 17.97 3.00 -16.22
C LYS A 252 17.44 1.58 -16.39
N ARG A 253 16.57 1.12 -15.48
CA ARG A 253 15.99 -0.23 -15.44
C ARG A 253 17.04 -1.33 -15.59
N VAL A 254 18.22 -1.09 -15.01
CA VAL A 254 19.39 -1.96 -15.12
C VAL A 254 19.06 -3.35 -14.63
N LEU A 255 18.27 -3.45 -13.55
CA LEU A 255 17.80 -4.73 -13.02
C LEU A 255 16.96 -5.50 -14.04
N SER A 256 15.93 -4.88 -14.61
CA SER A 256 15.05 -5.51 -15.62
C SER A 256 15.83 -6.05 -16.82
N PHE A 257 16.78 -5.27 -17.33
CA PHE A 257 17.65 -5.69 -18.44
C PHE A 257 18.73 -6.71 -18.05
N ALA A 258 19.12 -6.78 -16.77
CA ALA A 258 20.15 -7.71 -16.30
C ALA A 258 19.60 -9.12 -16.02
N ILE A 259 18.30 -9.27 -15.79
CA ILE A 259 17.64 -10.56 -15.54
C ILE A 259 17.84 -11.48 -16.75
N GLN A 260 18.35 -12.67 -16.49
CA GLN A 260 18.72 -13.65 -17.52
C GLN A 260 17.92 -14.94 -17.45
N SER A 261 17.06 -15.11 -16.44
CA SER A 261 16.14 -16.24 -16.41
C SER A 261 14.71 -15.87 -15.98
N PRO A 262 13.71 -16.64 -16.45
CA PRO A 262 12.33 -16.47 -15.98
C PRO A 262 12.14 -16.70 -14.50
N VAL A 263 12.98 -17.52 -13.87
CA VAL A 263 12.89 -17.85 -12.44
C VAL A 263 13.28 -16.64 -11.60
N GLU A 264 14.31 -15.90 -12.03
CA GLU A 264 14.73 -14.66 -11.37
C GLU A 264 13.64 -13.59 -11.45
N ARG A 265 13.04 -13.39 -12.63
CA ARG A 265 11.91 -12.48 -12.81
C ARG A 265 10.71 -12.88 -11.95
N CYS A 266 10.37 -14.17 -11.94
CA CYS A 266 9.29 -14.71 -11.12
C CYS A 266 9.48 -14.35 -9.63
N ARG A 267 10.68 -14.59 -9.09
CA ARG A 267 10.99 -14.27 -7.68
C ARG A 267 10.89 -12.78 -7.40
N MET A 268 11.39 -11.94 -8.31
CA MET A 268 11.29 -10.49 -8.19
C MET A 268 9.82 -10.05 -8.12
N TRP A 269 8.98 -10.55 -9.02
CA TRP A 269 7.55 -10.25 -9.06
C TRP A 269 6.83 -10.75 -7.81
N GLN A 270 7.10 -11.99 -7.38
CA GLN A 270 6.53 -12.54 -6.15
C GLN A 270 6.87 -11.70 -4.92
N HIS A 271 8.13 -11.26 -4.80
CA HIS A 271 8.55 -10.37 -3.71
C HIS A 271 7.83 -9.02 -3.76
N ALA A 272 7.70 -8.44 -4.95
CA ALA A 272 6.99 -7.18 -5.16
C ALA A 272 5.50 -7.29 -4.78
N ILE A 273 4.84 -8.36 -5.23
CA ILE A 273 3.44 -8.66 -4.90
C ILE A 273 3.25 -8.82 -3.39
N GLN A 274 4.13 -9.58 -2.73
CA GLN A 274 4.07 -9.77 -1.28
C GLN A 274 4.25 -8.46 -0.51
N ARG A 275 5.18 -7.61 -0.96
CA ARG A 275 5.39 -6.28 -0.40
C ARG A 275 4.16 -5.40 -0.60
N HIS A 276 3.57 -5.42 -1.79
CA HIS A 276 2.35 -4.67 -2.13
C HIS A 276 1.18 -5.07 -1.21
N ARG A 277 0.91 -6.37 -1.08
CA ARG A 277 -0.11 -6.92 -0.17
C ARG A 277 0.09 -6.54 1.30
N SER A 278 1.36 -6.47 1.73
CA SER A 278 1.70 -6.13 3.13
C SER A 278 1.50 -4.65 3.43
N HIS A 279 1.73 -3.77 2.44
CA HIS A 279 1.62 -2.32 2.60
C HIS A 279 0.16 -1.86 2.63
N ASP A 280 -0.69 -2.42 1.76
CA ASP A 280 -2.05 -1.92 1.59
C ASP A 280 -3.05 -2.45 2.64
N GLY A 281 -2.65 -3.36 3.53
CA GLY A 281 -3.46 -3.85 4.67
C GLY A 281 -4.80 -4.53 4.31
N ALA A 282 -5.14 -4.54 3.02
CA ALA A 282 -6.40 -4.96 2.42
C ALA A 282 -6.19 -5.98 1.30
N GLY A 283 -4.97 -6.50 1.14
CA GLY A 283 -4.68 -7.58 0.20
C GLY A 283 -5.59 -8.77 0.51
N MET A 284 -6.55 -9.04 -0.38
CA MET A 284 -7.45 -10.16 -0.25
C MET A 284 -6.58 -11.41 -0.40
N ASN A 285 -6.28 -12.08 0.72
CA ASN A 285 -5.45 -13.27 0.70
C ASN A 285 -6.32 -14.43 0.18
N VAL A 286 -6.62 -14.40 -1.12
CA VAL A 286 -7.45 -15.39 -1.79
C VAL A 286 -6.62 -16.65 -1.90
N ASN A 287 -6.88 -17.59 -1.00
CA ASN A 287 -6.32 -18.93 -1.10
C ASN A 287 -7.10 -19.67 -2.20
N TYR A 288 -6.43 -19.99 -3.31
CA TYR A 288 -7.01 -20.73 -4.42
C TYR A 288 -6.12 -21.92 -4.78
N ASP A 289 -6.75 -22.97 -5.30
CA ASP A 289 -6.06 -24.10 -5.93
C ASP A 289 -6.23 -24.02 -7.44
N TYR A 290 -5.13 -23.75 -8.15
CA TYR A 290 -5.14 -23.61 -9.61
C TYR A 290 -5.65 -24.88 -10.31
N ALA A 291 -5.26 -26.06 -9.84
CA ALA A 291 -5.67 -27.33 -10.47
C ALA A 291 -7.18 -27.56 -10.32
N ALA A 292 -7.72 -27.25 -9.14
CA ALA A 292 -9.16 -27.31 -8.89
C ALA A 292 -9.93 -26.34 -9.77
N LEU A 293 -9.45 -25.10 -9.93
CA LEU A 293 -10.07 -24.09 -10.81
C LEU A 293 -10.07 -24.52 -12.28
N VAL A 294 -8.97 -25.07 -12.78
CA VAL A 294 -8.91 -25.62 -14.15
C VAL A 294 -9.93 -26.75 -14.30
N SER A 295 -9.96 -27.71 -13.37
CA SER A 295 -10.92 -28.83 -13.42
C SER A 295 -12.37 -28.35 -13.44
N ALA A 296 -12.70 -27.38 -12.58
CA ALA A 296 -14.01 -26.75 -12.54
C ALA A 296 -14.34 -26.06 -13.87
N ALA A 297 -13.39 -25.32 -14.45
CA ALA A 297 -13.61 -24.57 -15.67
C ALA A 297 -13.90 -25.46 -16.89
N TYR A 298 -13.23 -26.60 -17.02
CA TYR A 298 -13.50 -27.54 -18.13
C TYR A 298 -14.73 -28.41 -17.90
N SER A 299 -15.18 -28.54 -16.65
CA SER A 299 -16.45 -29.19 -16.32
C SER A 299 -17.65 -28.27 -16.55
N ASP A 300 -17.45 -26.96 -16.52
CA ASP A 300 -18.47 -25.95 -16.73
C ASP A 300 -18.73 -25.69 -18.23
N THR A 301 -19.59 -26.51 -18.83
CA THR A 301 -20.05 -26.31 -20.21
C THR A 301 -20.97 -25.11 -20.40
N SER A 302 -21.41 -24.47 -19.31
CA SER A 302 -22.36 -23.35 -19.34
C SER A 302 -21.68 -21.98 -19.38
N ASN A 303 -20.36 -21.93 -19.16
CA ASN A 303 -19.61 -20.68 -19.16
C ASN A 303 -19.59 -20.04 -20.55
N ARG A 304 -20.31 -18.92 -20.65
CA ARG A 304 -20.48 -18.11 -21.86
C ARG A 304 -19.16 -17.60 -22.49
N HIS A 305 -18.07 -17.58 -21.73
CA HIS A 305 -16.80 -17.01 -22.18
C HIS A 305 -15.94 -17.98 -22.99
N HIS A 306 -16.25 -19.28 -23.00
CA HIS A 306 -15.38 -20.30 -23.61
C HIS A 306 -15.07 -20.02 -25.08
N LEU A 307 -16.09 -19.76 -25.89
CA LEU A 307 -15.92 -19.53 -27.32
C LEU A 307 -15.06 -18.31 -27.63
N ILE A 308 -15.16 -17.27 -26.81
CA ILE A 308 -14.41 -16.01 -27.01
C ILE A 308 -12.96 -16.20 -26.57
N ILE A 309 -12.72 -16.85 -25.43
CA ILE A 309 -11.37 -17.21 -24.97
C ILE A 309 -10.66 -18.02 -26.06
N ASP A 310 -11.28 -19.10 -26.55
CA ASP A 310 -10.68 -19.95 -27.57
C ASP A 310 -10.41 -19.21 -28.88
N ALA A 311 -11.27 -18.26 -29.25
CA ALA A 311 -11.07 -17.43 -30.44
C ALA A 311 -9.88 -16.46 -30.27
N ASP A 312 -9.73 -15.82 -29.12
CA ASP A 312 -8.65 -14.88 -28.85
C ASP A 312 -7.30 -15.59 -28.62
N VAL A 313 -7.30 -16.72 -27.91
CA VAL A 313 -6.13 -17.57 -27.71
C VAL A 313 -5.57 -18.02 -29.05
N ARG A 314 -6.42 -18.51 -29.97
CA ARG A 314 -5.98 -18.95 -31.32
C ARG A 314 -5.28 -17.86 -32.13
N ARG A 315 -5.62 -16.58 -31.93
CA ARG A 315 -4.99 -15.44 -32.62
C ARG A 315 -3.75 -14.93 -31.90
N THR A 316 -3.49 -15.41 -30.68
CA THR A 316 -2.38 -14.96 -29.86
C THR A 316 -1.07 -15.56 -30.34
N THR A 317 -0.04 -14.71 -30.43
CA THR A 317 1.31 -15.12 -30.80
C THR A 317 2.23 -14.97 -29.60
N PHE A 318 3.19 -15.87 -29.46
CA PHE A 318 4.13 -15.86 -28.34
C PHE A 318 5.50 -15.39 -28.77
N ILE A 319 6.18 -14.70 -27.87
CA ILE A 319 7.60 -14.40 -28.02
C ILE A 319 8.39 -15.63 -27.62
N ARG A 320 9.29 -16.09 -28.48
CA ARG A 320 10.22 -17.20 -28.19
C ARG A 320 11.05 -16.94 -26.95
N ARG A 321 11.14 -17.92 -26.05
CA ARG A 321 11.86 -17.83 -24.76
C ARG A 321 13.31 -17.39 -24.94
N GLU A 322 14.01 -17.89 -25.95
CA GLU A 322 15.39 -17.54 -26.27
C GLU A 322 15.60 -16.06 -26.64
N ASN A 323 14.53 -15.36 -27.04
CA ASN A 323 14.54 -13.93 -27.34
C ASN A 323 14.23 -13.06 -26.11
N LEU A 324 13.56 -13.61 -25.09
CA LEU A 324 13.33 -12.95 -23.80
C LEU A 324 14.58 -13.01 -22.91
N TYR A 325 15.32 -14.12 -22.99
CA TYR A 325 16.46 -14.42 -22.12
C TYR A 325 17.62 -14.99 -22.93
N PRO A 326 18.38 -14.14 -23.65
CA PRO A 326 19.49 -14.62 -24.47
C PRO A 326 20.60 -15.23 -23.61
N SER A 327 21.00 -16.47 -23.90
CA SER A 327 22.13 -17.13 -23.23
C SER A 327 23.45 -16.42 -23.57
N ARG A 328 24.27 -16.13 -22.54
CA ARG A 328 25.60 -15.51 -22.71
C ARG A 328 26.62 -16.37 -23.48
N SER A 329 26.30 -17.64 -23.78
CA SER A 329 27.21 -18.62 -24.38
C SER A 329 27.64 -18.32 -25.83
N THR A 330 27.03 -17.34 -26.52
CA THR A 330 27.33 -17.06 -27.93
C THR A 330 28.41 -16.01 -28.18
N GLY A 331 29.05 -15.43 -27.15
CA GLY A 331 30.26 -14.61 -27.29
C GLY A 331 30.16 -13.34 -28.18
N GLN A 332 28.98 -13.00 -28.69
CA GLN A 332 28.78 -11.82 -29.53
C GLN A 332 28.13 -10.68 -28.74
N PRO A 333 28.58 -9.42 -28.95
CA PRO A 333 28.01 -8.26 -28.28
C PRO A 333 26.52 -8.08 -28.63
N PRO A 334 25.68 -7.64 -27.68
CA PRO A 334 24.23 -7.51 -27.87
C PRO A 334 23.83 -6.48 -28.95
N SER A 335 24.75 -5.62 -29.41
CA SER A 335 24.47 -4.58 -30.41
C SER A 335 24.42 -5.06 -31.87
N SER A 336 24.81 -6.30 -32.18
CA SER A 336 24.84 -6.81 -33.57
C SER A 336 23.63 -7.66 -33.98
N ARG A 337 22.71 -7.98 -33.05
CA ARG A 337 21.50 -8.77 -33.36
C ARG A 337 20.36 -7.88 -33.84
N THR A 338 20.42 -7.43 -35.09
CA THR A 338 19.22 -7.04 -35.87
C THR A 338 18.39 -8.28 -36.25
N THR A 339 18.20 -9.21 -35.32
CA THR A 339 17.34 -10.37 -35.55
C THR A 339 15.91 -9.88 -35.42
N LYS A 340 15.17 -9.76 -36.54
CA LYS A 340 13.71 -9.59 -36.52
C LYS A 340 13.14 -10.51 -35.44
N HIS A 341 12.58 -9.95 -34.37
CA HIS A 341 12.13 -10.72 -33.20
C HIS A 341 11.08 -11.72 -33.65
N ARG A 342 11.49 -12.98 -33.82
CA ARG A 342 10.60 -14.03 -34.36
C ARG A 342 9.62 -14.44 -33.27
N ARG A 343 8.37 -13.98 -33.41
CA ARG A 343 7.24 -14.56 -32.68
C ARG A 343 7.01 -15.99 -33.18
N ILE A 344 6.59 -16.88 -32.27
CA ILE A 344 6.20 -18.25 -32.62
C ILE A 344 4.92 -18.14 -33.45
N ALA A 345 5.06 -18.36 -34.75
CA ALA A 345 3.99 -18.54 -35.70
C ALA A 345 4.12 -19.95 -36.29
N ALA A 346 3.01 -20.58 -36.67
CA ALA A 346 2.96 -21.92 -37.23
C ALA A 346 3.61 -21.99 -38.63
N SER A 347 4.93 -21.82 -38.67
CA SER A 347 5.77 -21.80 -39.87
C SER A 347 6.52 -23.11 -40.09
N SER A 348 6.76 -23.88 -39.03
CA SER A 348 7.26 -25.26 -39.05
C SER A 348 6.35 -26.18 -38.22
N ALA A 349 6.46 -27.50 -38.41
CA ALA A 349 5.69 -28.47 -37.63
C ALA A 349 6.00 -28.40 -36.12
N GLU A 350 7.28 -28.23 -35.75
CA GLU A 350 7.71 -28.05 -34.35
C GLU A 350 7.15 -26.75 -33.74
N ASP A 351 7.15 -25.67 -34.52
CA ASP A 351 6.60 -24.38 -34.08
C ASP A 351 5.07 -24.47 -33.92
N ALA A 352 4.39 -25.26 -34.75
CA ALA A 352 2.96 -25.49 -34.64
C ALA A 352 2.60 -26.27 -33.37
N THR A 353 3.33 -27.35 -33.05
CA THR A 353 3.14 -28.10 -31.79
C THR A 353 3.43 -27.23 -30.57
N THR A 354 4.56 -26.50 -30.59
CA THR A 354 4.90 -25.59 -29.49
C THR A 354 3.84 -24.51 -29.31
N LEU A 355 3.35 -23.91 -30.40
CA LEU A 355 2.30 -22.90 -30.35
C LEU A 355 0.99 -23.47 -29.79
N ALA A 356 0.62 -24.69 -30.19
CA ALA A 356 -0.56 -25.38 -29.67
C ALA A 356 -0.46 -25.64 -28.17
N ASP A 357 0.70 -26.07 -27.68
CA ASP A 357 0.95 -26.26 -26.24
C ASP A 357 0.82 -24.93 -25.47
N LEU A 358 1.35 -23.84 -26.01
CA LEU A 358 1.24 -22.50 -25.42
C LEU A 358 -0.18 -21.97 -25.42
N HIS A 359 -0.93 -22.21 -26.51
CA HIS A 359 -2.37 -21.90 -26.57
C HIS A 359 -3.15 -22.69 -25.51
N ALA A 360 -2.84 -23.97 -25.33
CA ALA A 360 -3.49 -24.80 -24.31
C ALA A 360 -3.21 -24.28 -22.89
N LYS A 361 -1.97 -23.87 -22.58
CA LYS A 361 -1.62 -23.24 -21.30
C LYS A 361 -2.40 -21.93 -21.08
N LEU A 362 -2.41 -21.05 -22.08
CA LEU A 362 -3.09 -19.77 -22.00
C LEU A 362 -4.61 -19.91 -21.83
N SER A 363 -5.22 -20.86 -22.55
CA SER A 363 -6.62 -21.23 -22.39
C SER A 363 -6.92 -21.62 -20.94
N ARG A 364 -6.17 -22.59 -20.37
CA ARG A 364 -6.35 -23.02 -18.97
C ARG A 364 -6.23 -21.87 -17.97
N ILE A 365 -5.25 -20.99 -18.13
CA ILE A 365 -5.07 -19.80 -17.26
C ILE A 365 -6.31 -18.90 -17.29
N LEU A 366 -6.80 -18.54 -18.49
CA LEU A 366 -7.94 -17.63 -18.64
C LEU A 366 -9.26 -18.26 -18.15
N HIS A 367 -9.46 -19.56 -18.43
CA HIS A 367 -10.61 -20.31 -17.95
C HIS A 367 -10.63 -20.43 -16.42
N ALA A 368 -9.49 -20.75 -15.81
CA ALA A 368 -9.35 -20.80 -14.35
C ALA A 368 -9.63 -19.43 -13.71
N TYR A 369 -9.20 -18.34 -14.34
CA TYR A 369 -9.47 -17.00 -13.82
C TYR A 369 -10.96 -16.67 -13.86
N CYS A 370 -11.68 -17.06 -14.93
CA CYS A 370 -13.13 -16.87 -15.01
C CYS A 370 -13.90 -17.62 -13.91
N GLN A 371 -13.37 -18.77 -13.44
CA GLN A 371 -13.93 -19.49 -12.30
C GLN A 371 -13.58 -18.82 -10.96
N LEU A 372 -12.39 -18.23 -10.85
CA LEU A 372 -11.96 -17.51 -9.65
C LEU A 372 -12.77 -16.23 -9.44
N ASP A 373 -12.97 -15.43 -10.49
CA ASP A 373 -13.78 -14.20 -10.45
C ASP A 373 -14.81 -14.15 -11.59
N PRO A 374 -15.98 -14.79 -11.39
CA PRO A 374 -17.06 -14.76 -12.38
C PRO A 374 -17.66 -13.37 -12.62
N SER A 375 -17.43 -12.41 -11.70
CA SER A 375 -17.96 -11.05 -11.82
C SER A 375 -17.24 -10.26 -12.91
N VAL A 376 -15.93 -10.48 -13.05
CA VAL A 376 -15.13 -9.98 -14.17
C VAL A 376 -15.29 -10.90 -15.37
N GLY A 377 -15.21 -12.22 -15.15
CA GLY A 377 -15.23 -13.22 -16.20
C GLY A 377 -14.07 -13.01 -17.19
N TYR A 378 -14.39 -12.99 -18.50
CA TYR A 378 -13.43 -12.68 -19.55
C TYR A 378 -13.86 -11.45 -20.35
N CYS A 379 -12.94 -10.50 -20.48
CA CYS A 379 -13.03 -9.34 -21.35
C CYS A 379 -11.91 -9.37 -22.40
N HIS A 380 -12.21 -8.89 -23.61
CA HIS A 380 -11.21 -8.77 -24.67
C HIS A 380 -10.08 -7.84 -24.22
N GLY A 381 -8.85 -8.33 -24.30
CA GLY A 381 -7.67 -7.63 -23.79
C GLY A 381 -6.93 -8.41 -22.69
N MET A 382 -7.65 -9.21 -21.89
CA MET A 382 -7.04 -10.04 -20.84
C MET A 382 -6.04 -11.06 -21.40
N THR A 383 -6.28 -11.54 -22.62
CA THR A 383 -5.38 -12.46 -23.32
C THR A 383 -3.98 -11.86 -23.55
N PHE A 384 -3.86 -10.55 -23.81
CA PHE A 384 -2.55 -9.89 -23.95
C PHE A 384 -1.79 -9.85 -22.63
N LEU A 385 -2.49 -9.55 -21.53
CA LEU A 385 -1.90 -9.54 -20.19
C LEU A 385 -1.40 -10.94 -19.81
N ALA A 386 -2.29 -11.94 -19.88
CA ALA A 386 -1.95 -13.32 -19.53
C ALA A 386 -0.83 -13.89 -20.43
N ALA A 387 -0.86 -13.62 -21.74
CA ALA A 387 0.19 -14.08 -22.66
C ALA A 387 1.53 -13.37 -22.45
N GLY A 388 1.52 -12.08 -22.11
CA GLY A 388 2.70 -11.31 -21.75
C GLY A 388 3.38 -11.87 -20.51
N ILE A 389 2.61 -12.06 -19.43
CA ILE A 389 3.09 -12.68 -18.18
C ILE A 389 3.59 -14.11 -18.47
N LEU A 390 2.84 -14.93 -19.22
CA LEU A 390 3.25 -16.29 -19.58
C LEU A 390 4.59 -16.32 -20.32
N SER A 391 4.80 -15.39 -21.25
CA SER A 391 6.05 -15.26 -21.99
C SER A 391 7.21 -14.87 -21.06
N CYS A 392 7.01 -13.86 -20.22
CA CYS A 392 8.01 -13.41 -19.26
C CYS A 392 8.37 -14.50 -18.24
N LEU A 393 7.43 -15.32 -17.79
CA LEU A 393 7.70 -16.39 -16.82
C LEU A 393 8.12 -17.71 -17.47
N GLY A 394 8.57 -17.67 -18.72
CA GLY A 394 9.15 -18.83 -19.40
C GLY A 394 8.16 -19.96 -19.62
N TYR A 395 6.89 -19.59 -19.82
CA TYR A 395 5.74 -20.48 -20.01
C TYR A 395 5.39 -21.36 -18.80
N ASN A 396 5.76 -20.90 -17.59
CA ASN A 396 5.31 -21.50 -16.35
C ASN A 396 3.86 -21.10 -16.06
N GLU A 397 2.96 -22.06 -16.18
CA GLU A 397 1.51 -21.84 -16.12
C GLU A 397 1.02 -21.42 -14.73
N ALA A 398 1.41 -22.14 -13.67
CA ALA A 398 1.00 -21.84 -12.30
C ALA A 398 1.53 -20.48 -11.82
N ALA A 399 2.81 -20.20 -12.06
CA ALA A 399 3.40 -18.91 -11.71
C ALA A 399 2.76 -17.74 -12.48
N THR A 400 2.35 -17.98 -13.73
CA THR A 400 1.62 -16.99 -14.53
C THR A 400 0.24 -16.73 -13.96
N PHE A 401 -0.46 -17.78 -13.54
CA PHE A 401 -1.76 -17.65 -12.89
C PHE A 401 -1.64 -16.82 -11.61
N ASP A 402 -0.63 -17.09 -10.77
CA ASP A 402 -0.43 -16.33 -9.53
C ASP A 402 -0.20 -14.84 -9.77
N VAL A 403 0.64 -14.51 -10.74
CA VAL A 403 0.92 -13.10 -11.08
C VAL A 403 -0.29 -12.46 -11.77
N LEU A 404 -1.05 -13.20 -12.58
CA LEU A 404 -2.29 -12.70 -13.18
C LEU A 404 -3.33 -12.38 -12.11
N VAL A 405 -3.54 -13.28 -11.14
CA VAL A 405 -4.47 -13.05 -10.02
C VAL A 405 -4.03 -11.83 -9.22
N ALA A 406 -2.74 -11.71 -8.92
CA ALA A 406 -2.22 -10.53 -8.26
C ALA A 406 -2.48 -9.26 -9.07
N ALA A 407 -2.14 -9.23 -10.36
CA ALA A 407 -2.41 -8.09 -11.23
C ALA A 407 -3.90 -7.69 -11.23
N MET A 408 -4.80 -8.67 -11.26
CA MET A 408 -6.25 -8.44 -11.29
C MET A 408 -6.79 -7.94 -9.95
N LEU A 409 -6.42 -8.57 -8.83
CA LEU A 409 -7.00 -8.28 -7.51
C LEU A 409 -6.21 -7.22 -6.73
N ASP A 410 -4.88 -7.32 -6.72
CA ASP A 410 -4.01 -6.46 -5.90
C ASP A 410 -3.63 -5.16 -6.60
N TYR A 411 -3.58 -5.17 -7.95
CA TYR A 411 -3.21 -3.99 -8.76
C TYR A 411 -4.40 -3.40 -9.53
N ASP A 412 -5.64 -3.67 -9.12
CA ASP A 412 -6.86 -3.05 -9.66
C ASP A 412 -7.06 -3.24 -11.19
N MET A 413 -6.51 -4.31 -11.79
CA MET A 413 -6.80 -4.63 -13.20
C MET A 413 -8.19 -5.25 -13.38
N ALA A 414 -8.77 -5.89 -12.37
CA ALA A 414 -10.13 -6.45 -12.45
C ALA A 414 -11.17 -5.40 -12.86
N GLU A 415 -11.11 -4.20 -12.27
CA GLU A 415 -12.02 -3.09 -12.58
C GLU A 415 -11.89 -2.58 -14.01
N MET A 416 -10.73 -2.80 -14.66
CA MET A 416 -10.52 -2.47 -16.07
C MET A 416 -11.41 -3.29 -17.00
N PHE A 417 -11.72 -4.53 -16.60
CA PHE A 417 -12.39 -5.54 -17.42
C PHE A 417 -13.83 -5.81 -16.99
N ARG A 418 -14.29 -5.28 -15.86
CA ARG A 418 -15.66 -5.50 -15.37
C ARG A 418 -16.69 -4.86 -16.30
N LEU A 419 -17.44 -5.71 -17.01
CA LEU A 419 -18.50 -5.32 -17.93
C LEU A 419 -19.84 -5.09 -17.18
N PRO A 420 -20.78 -4.30 -17.74
CA PRO A 420 -20.71 -3.60 -19.03
C PRO A 420 -20.00 -2.24 -18.96
N GLU A 421 -19.79 -1.70 -17.76
CA GLU A 421 -19.42 -0.29 -17.57
C GLU A 421 -17.92 0.00 -17.69
N LEU A 422 -17.05 -1.01 -17.52
CA LEU A 422 -15.58 -0.85 -17.49
C LEU A 422 -15.14 0.29 -16.55
N PRO A 423 -15.58 0.27 -15.27
CA PRO A 423 -15.43 1.41 -14.35
C PRO A 423 -13.97 1.80 -14.14
N GLY A 424 -13.07 0.81 -14.00
CA GLY A 424 -11.63 1.05 -13.91
C GLY A 424 -11.11 1.75 -15.17
N THR A 425 -11.50 1.27 -16.34
CA THR A 425 -11.09 1.89 -17.62
C THR A 425 -11.50 3.34 -17.68
N LYS A 426 -12.77 3.65 -17.41
CA LYS A 426 -13.27 5.04 -17.47
C LYS A 426 -12.57 5.93 -16.42
N ARG A 427 -12.34 5.43 -15.20
CA ARG A 427 -11.59 6.13 -14.15
C ARG A 427 -10.16 6.46 -14.61
N ARG A 428 -9.45 5.49 -15.18
CA ARG A 428 -8.08 5.69 -15.67
C ARG A 428 -8.02 6.66 -16.86
N MET A 429 -9.01 6.65 -17.76
CA MET A 429 -9.12 7.64 -18.83
C MET A 429 -9.32 9.05 -18.30
N HIS A 430 -10.17 9.22 -17.29
CA HIS A 430 -10.37 10.51 -16.63
C HIS A 430 -9.07 11.01 -15.98
N GLN A 431 -8.38 10.15 -15.23
CA GLN A 431 -7.08 10.48 -14.64
C GLN A 431 -6.07 10.92 -15.71
N LEU A 432 -5.98 10.20 -16.84
CA LEU A 432 -5.09 10.55 -17.93
C LEU A 432 -5.42 11.92 -18.52
N ASP A 433 -6.70 12.22 -18.76
CA ASP A 433 -7.12 13.54 -19.25
C ASP A 433 -6.69 14.67 -18.30
N LYS A 434 -7.00 14.54 -17.00
CA LYS A 434 -6.64 15.56 -16.02
C LYS A 434 -5.14 15.75 -15.91
N LEU A 435 -4.37 14.66 -15.89
CA LEU A 435 -2.91 14.72 -15.86
C LEU A 435 -2.34 15.41 -17.10
N VAL A 436 -2.85 15.12 -18.29
CA VAL A 436 -2.42 15.79 -19.53
C VAL A 436 -2.74 17.29 -19.49
N ARG A 437 -3.92 17.69 -19.00
CA ARG A 437 -4.31 19.10 -18.90
C ARG A 437 -3.43 19.87 -17.91
N ILE A 438 -3.06 19.25 -16.79
CA ILE A 438 -2.25 19.88 -15.74
C ILE A 438 -0.77 19.93 -16.14
N HIS A 439 -0.22 18.80 -16.58
CA HIS A 439 1.23 18.64 -16.75
C HIS A 439 1.71 18.83 -18.19
N LEU A 440 0.83 18.73 -19.18
CA LEU A 440 1.13 18.97 -20.60
C LEU A 440 0.17 20.03 -21.18
N PRO A 441 0.12 21.26 -20.63
CA PRO A 441 -0.97 22.22 -20.89
C PRO A 441 -1.10 22.62 -22.36
N THR A 442 0.01 22.67 -23.12
CA THR A 442 -0.03 22.95 -24.57
C THR A 442 -0.73 21.82 -25.32
N MET A 443 -0.43 20.56 -25.00
CA MET A 443 -1.12 19.41 -25.54
C MET A 443 -2.58 19.37 -25.08
N GLY A 444 -2.83 19.55 -23.78
CA GLY A 444 -4.18 19.58 -23.22
C GLY A 444 -5.09 20.61 -23.91
N LYS A 445 -4.57 21.81 -24.21
CA LYS A 445 -5.29 22.82 -25.01
C LYS A 445 -5.59 22.36 -26.43
N CYS A 446 -4.61 21.77 -27.11
CA CYS A 446 -4.78 21.22 -28.46
C CYS A 446 -5.86 20.12 -28.48
N LEU A 447 -5.79 19.15 -27.57
CA LEU A 447 -6.76 18.05 -27.49
C LEU A 447 -8.16 18.57 -27.15
N LEU A 448 -8.26 19.56 -26.26
CA LEU A 448 -9.54 20.19 -25.93
C LEU A 448 -10.14 20.92 -27.13
N GLN A 449 -9.36 21.73 -27.85
CA GLN A 449 -9.81 22.42 -29.06
C GLN A 449 -10.28 21.46 -30.15
N HIS A 450 -9.62 20.32 -30.25
CA HIS A 450 -9.91 19.25 -31.19
C HIS A 450 -11.00 18.28 -30.70
N LYS A 451 -11.51 18.45 -29.47
CA LYS A 451 -12.44 17.50 -28.82
C LYS A 451 -11.93 16.05 -28.86
N ILE A 452 -10.63 15.84 -28.66
CA ILE A 452 -10.03 14.51 -28.57
C ILE A 452 -10.06 14.04 -27.12
N HIS A 453 -10.64 12.87 -26.86
CA HIS A 453 -10.66 12.24 -25.54
C HIS A 453 -9.67 11.08 -25.44
N PRO A 454 -9.13 10.78 -24.25
CA PRO A 454 -8.32 9.58 -24.02
C PRO A 454 -8.96 8.30 -24.55
N GLN A 455 -10.27 8.13 -24.42
CA GLN A 455 -11.03 6.99 -24.93
C GLN A 455 -10.78 6.71 -26.42
N MET A 456 -10.45 7.73 -27.21
CA MET A 456 -10.21 7.62 -28.66
C MET A 456 -8.84 7.04 -29.01
N TYR A 457 -7.85 7.07 -28.10
CA TYR A 457 -6.48 6.68 -28.42
C TYR A 457 -5.79 5.77 -27.39
N SER A 458 -6.18 5.84 -26.11
CA SER A 458 -5.45 5.16 -25.01
C SER A 458 -6.14 3.94 -24.43
N SER A 459 -7.31 3.53 -24.94
CA SER A 459 -8.02 2.31 -24.49
C SER A 459 -7.11 1.08 -24.47
N GLY A 460 -6.39 0.84 -25.57
CA GLY A 460 -5.41 -0.24 -25.65
C GLY A 460 -4.24 -0.10 -24.67
N TRP A 461 -3.80 1.12 -24.38
CA TRP A 461 -2.64 1.36 -23.51
C TRP A 461 -2.95 1.01 -22.07
N VAL A 462 -4.13 1.45 -21.61
CA VAL A 462 -4.56 1.31 -20.22
C VAL A 462 -5.09 -0.08 -19.95
N MET A 463 -5.91 -0.65 -20.85
CA MET A 463 -6.49 -1.98 -20.63
C MET A 463 -5.45 -3.10 -20.79
N SER A 464 -4.42 -2.92 -21.61
CA SER A 464 -3.45 -3.98 -21.91
C SER A 464 -2.01 -3.66 -21.53
N LEU A 465 -1.74 -2.53 -20.88
CA LEU A 465 -0.38 -2.09 -20.53
C LEU A 465 0.55 -2.01 -21.76
N PHE A 466 0.01 -1.62 -22.92
CA PHE A 466 0.63 -1.69 -24.26
C PHE A 466 0.95 -3.10 -24.79
N LEU A 467 0.63 -4.19 -24.08
CA LEU A 467 0.96 -5.56 -24.49
C LEU A 467 0.24 -6.01 -25.77
N ASN A 468 -0.80 -5.28 -26.18
CA ASN A 468 -1.45 -5.47 -27.48
C ASN A 468 -0.62 -4.94 -28.67
N GLU A 469 0.44 -4.16 -28.45
CA GLU A 469 1.29 -3.66 -29.53
C GLU A 469 2.25 -4.76 -30.03
N SER A 470 2.06 -5.13 -31.30
CA SER A 470 2.81 -6.17 -31.99
C SER A 470 4.30 -5.86 -32.19
N GLN A 471 4.66 -4.58 -32.18
CA GLN A 471 6.01 -4.10 -32.49
C GLN A 471 6.94 -4.05 -31.29
N LEU A 472 6.42 -4.22 -30.07
CA LEU A 472 7.25 -4.20 -28.87
C LEU A 472 8.22 -5.38 -28.86
N SER A 473 9.48 -5.07 -28.53
CA SER A 473 10.49 -6.10 -28.36
C SER A 473 10.23 -6.92 -27.09
N PRO A 474 10.81 -8.12 -27.01
CA PRO A 474 10.78 -8.93 -25.79
C PRO A 474 11.27 -8.17 -24.54
N ALA A 475 12.33 -7.37 -24.70
CA ALA A 475 12.92 -6.59 -23.62
C ALA A 475 11.95 -5.50 -23.13
N THR A 476 11.36 -4.74 -24.05
CA THR A 476 10.35 -3.72 -23.72
C THR A 476 9.15 -4.32 -23.03
N THR A 477 8.67 -5.49 -23.51
CA THR A 477 7.56 -6.22 -22.87
C THR A 477 7.88 -6.56 -21.40
N CYS A 478 9.11 -7.02 -21.13
CA CYS A 478 9.55 -7.29 -19.76
C CYS A 478 9.60 -6.02 -18.92
N VAL A 479 10.16 -4.93 -19.46
CA VAL A 479 10.25 -3.65 -18.75
C VAL A 479 8.87 -3.13 -18.38
N LEU A 480 7.89 -3.17 -19.28
CA LEU A 480 6.52 -2.71 -18.99
C LEU A 480 5.84 -3.52 -17.89
N LEU A 481 6.01 -4.85 -17.90
CA LEU A 481 5.45 -5.71 -16.85
C LEU A 481 6.22 -5.57 -15.53
N ASP A 482 7.55 -5.45 -15.57
CA ASP A 482 8.37 -5.17 -14.39
C ASP A 482 7.94 -3.84 -13.75
N GLU A 483 7.73 -2.79 -14.55
CA GLU A 483 7.22 -1.49 -14.10
C GLU A 483 5.85 -1.60 -13.42
N PHE A 484 4.93 -2.33 -14.04
CA PHE A 484 3.59 -2.49 -13.49
C PHE A 484 3.60 -3.30 -12.18
N ILE A 485 4.31 -4.42 -12.12
CA ILE A 485 4.34 -5.25 -10.91
C ILE A 485 5.10 -4.58 -9.77
N LEU A 486 6.14 -3.80 -10.07
CA LEU A 486 6.92 -3.10 -9.04
C LEU A 486 6.27 -1.81 -8.54
N GLY A 487 5.57 -1.07 -9.42
CA GLY A 487 5.09 0.28 -9.11
C GLY A 487 3.61 0.55 -9.40
N GLY A 488 2.86 -0.44 -9.88
CA GLY A 488 1.42 -0.37 -10.14
C GLY A 488 1.02 0.71 -11.15
N TRP A 489 -0.21 1.23 -10.98
CA TRP A 489 -0.74 2.31 -11.81
C TRP A 489 0.11 3.58 -11.81
N PRO A 490 0.69 4.04 -10.68
CA PRO A 490 1.66 5.14 -10.69
C PRO A 490 2.75 5.00 -11.75
N ALA A 491 3.35 3.81 -11.88
CA ALA A 491 4.38 3.55 -12.89
C ALA A 491 3.84 3.66 -14.31
N MET A 492 2.65 3.09 -14.56
CA MET A 492 2.06 3.15 -15.89
C MET A 492 1.68 4.57 -16.32
N PHE A 493 1.14 5.40 -15.41
CA PHE A 493 0.87 6.80 -15.73
C PHE A 493 2.13 7.61 -16.03
N ARG A 494 3.27 7.32 -15.36
CA ARG A 494 4.56 7.92 -15.74
C ARG A 494 4.95 7.58 -17.17
N ILE A 495 4.76 6.32 -17.59
CA ILE A 495 5.06 5.87 -18.95
C ILE A 495 4.10 6.55 -19.95
N TYR A 496 2.81 6.64 -19.65
CA TYR A 496 1.83 7.31 -20.52
C TYR A 496 2.15 8.80 -20.72
N LEU A 497 2.43 9.52 -19.63
CA LEU A 497 2.77 10.94 -19.69
C LEU A 497 4.16 11.16 -20.30
N GLY A 498 5.13 10.30 -20.01
CA GLY A 498 6.44 10.32 -20.64
C GLY A 498 6.34 10.15 -22.16
N LEU A 499 5.53 9.20 -22.63
CA LEU A 499 5.29 8.98 -24.06
C LEU A 499 4.64 10.19 -24.72
N LEU A 500 3.64 10.79 -24.06
CA LEU A 500 3.00 12.01 -24.55
C LEU A 500 3.95 13.22 -24.54
N SER A 501 4.78 13.37 -23.51
CA SER A 501 5.75 14.47 -23.37
C SER A 501 6.83 14.39 -24.45
N VAL A 502 7.48 13.24 -24.59
CA VAL A 502 8.56 13.01 -25.57
C VAL A 502 8.08 13.26 -27.01
N HIS A 503 6.85 12.88 -27.33
CA HIS A 503 6.28 13.02 -28.68
C HIS A 503 5.32 14.20 -28.83
N ALA A 504 5.34 15.16 -27.89
CA ALA A 504 4.37 16.26 -27.86
C ALA A 504 4.37 17.09 -29.16
N SER A 505 5.54 17.27 -29.78
CA SER A 505 5.70 18.00 -31.05
C SER A 505 4.96 17.35 -32.22
N HIS A 506 4.76 16.04 -32.21
CA HIS A 506 4.02 15.31 -33.24
C HIS A 506 2.50 15.34 -33.01
N VAL A 507 2.08 15.48 -31.75
CA VAL A 507 0.67 15.50 -31.35
C VAL A 507 0.08 16.91 -31.46
N VAL A 508 0.83 17.95 -31.08
CA VAL A 508 0.35 19.33 -31.09
C VAL A 508 0.39 19.87 -32.52
N THR A 509 -0.76 19.85 -33.18
CA THR A 509 -0.91 20.31 -34.58
C THR A 509 -2.15 21.19 -34.72
N PRO A 510 -2.27 22.01 -35.77
CA PRO A 510 -3.50 22.75 -36.02
C PRO A 510 -4.66 21.87 -36.52
N HIS A 511 -4.42 20.59 -36.86
CA HIS A 511 -5.40 19.74 -37.53
C HIS A 511 -5.79 18.52 -36.68
N PHE A 512 -7.08 18.42 -36.31
CA PHE A 512 -7.67 17.29 -35.56
C PHE A 512 -7.18 15.93 -36.07
N ASN A 513 -7.30 15.68 -37.38
CA ASN A 513 -6.93 14.38 -37.97
C ASN A 513 -5.46 14.02 -37.75
N ARG A 514 -4.54 15.00 -37.81
CA ARG A 514 -3.11 14.75 -37.61
C ARG A 514 -2.80 14.49 -36.14
N SER A 515 -3.40 15.26 -35.23
CA SER A 515 -3.23 15.07 -33.79
C SER A 515 -3.77 13.70 -33.34
N LEU A 516 -4.98 13.31 -33.76
CA LEU A 516 -5.54 12.00 -33.44
C LEU A 516 -4.72 10.86 -34.07
N GLN A 517 -4.31 11.00 -35.34
CA GLN A 517 -3.46 10.00 -36.00
C GLN A 517 -2.12 9.83 -35.27
N ALA A 518 -1.48 10.93 -34.88
CA ALA A 518 -0.23 10.89 -34.11
C ALA A 518 -0.43 10.11 -32.80
N LEU A 519 -1.48 10.44 -32.03
CA LEU A 519 -1.82 9.76 -30.78
C LEU A 519 -2.03 8.24 -30.97
N VAL A 520 -2.83 7.84 -31.94
CA VAL A 520 -3.10 6.41 -32.23
C VAL A 520 -1.83 5.65 -32.62
N LEU A 521 -0.84 6.33 -33.22
CA LEU A 521 0.42 5.73 -33.63
C LEU A 521 1.51 5.76 -32.55
N LEU A 522 1.31 6.44 -31.40
CA LEU A 522 2.32 6.54 -30.34
C LEU A 522 2.82 5.19 -29.79
N PRO A 523 1.99 4.14 -29.61
CA PRO A 523 2.48 2.83 -29.17
C PRO A 523 3.60 2.27 -30.06
N LYS A 524 3.57 2.55 -31.36
CA LYS A 524 4.61 2.13 -32.30
C LYS A 524 5.94 2.86 -32.10
N GLN A 525 5.90 4.04 -31.49
CA GLN A 525 7.09 4.82 -31.14
C GLN A 525 7.67 4.42 -29.78
N LEU A 526 6.92 3.69 -28.95
CA LEU A 526 7.34 3.33 -27.60
C LEU A 526 8.65 2.53 -27.61
N GLU A 527 8.81 1.59 -28.55
CA GLU A 527 10.04 0.80 -28.67
C GLU A 527 11.28 1.68 -28.88
N SER A 528 11.24 2.57 -29.88
CA SER A 528 12.38 3.42 -30.23
C SER A 528 12.66 4.53 -29.22
N SER A 529 11.67 4.89 -28.39
CA SER A 529 11.77 5.98 -27.43
C SER A 529 11.70 5.54 -25.97
N LEU A 530 11.70 4.23 -25.69
CA LEU A 530 11.42 3.67 -24.36
C LEU A 530 12.25 4.32 -23.25
N MET A 531 13.57 4.44 -23.46
CA MET A 531 14.46 5.03 -22.45
C MET A 531 14.14 6.50 -22.18
N ALA A 532 13.92 7.30 -23.24
CA ALA A 532 13.55 8.70 -23.09
C ALA A 532 12.18 8.85 -22.38
N VAL A 533 11.22 7.97 -22.70
CA VAL A 533 9.90 7.93 -22.07
C VAL A 533 10.00 7.60 -20.58
N LEU A 534 10.81 6.62 -20.21
CA LEU A 534 11.00 6.21 -18.82
C LEU A 534 11.73 7.28 -17.99
N GLU A 535 12.76 7.91 -18.57
CA GLU A 535 13.50 9.01 -17.93
C GLU A 535 12.59 10.22 -17.73
N GLU A 536 11.93 10.69 -18.80
CA GLU A 536 10.99 11.82 -18.74
C GLU A 536 9.85 11.54 -17.76
N GLY A 537 9.30 10.32 -17.79
CA GLY A 537 8.27 9.87 -16.86
C GLY A 537 8.70 9.95 -15.39
N SER A 538 9.94 9.52 -15.11
CA SER A 538 10.49 9.49 -13.76
C SER A 538 10.88 10.88 -13.25
N ILE A 539 11.44 11.73 -14.12
CA ILE A 539 11.89 13.08 -13.75
C ILE A 539 10.70 14.03 -13.60
N SER A 540 9.81 14.06 -14.58
CA SER A 540 8.78 15.09 -14.69
C SER A 540 7.48 14.74 -13.96
N PHE A 541 7.16 13.45 -13.80
CA PHE A 541 5.81 13.03 -13.40
C PHE A 541 5.72 12.16 -12.15
N THR A 542 6.83 11.86 -11.45
CA THR A 542 6.81 10.98 -10.27
C THR A 542 5.85 11.43 -9.16
N HIS A 543 5.86 12.72 -8.81
CA HIS A 543 4.94 13.24 -7.80
C HIS A 543 3.50 13.37 -8.32
N ALA A 544 3.34 13.69 -9.60
CA ALA A 544 2.04 13.86 -10.24
C ALA A 544 1.23 12.56 -10.33
N THR A 545 1.93 11.43 -10.42
CA THR A 545 1.32 10.10 -10.59
C THR A 545 1.44 9.25 -9.33
N SER A 546 1.68 9.83 -8.15
CA SER A 546 1.70 9.05 -6.89
C SER A 546 0.34 8.38 -6.64
N SER A 547 0.30 7.34 -5.81
CA SER A 547 -0.94 6.67 -5.43
C SER A 547 -1.96 7.67 -4.89
N ASP A 548 -1.56 8.52 -3.94
CA ASP A 548 -2.40 9.59 -3.37
C ASP A 548 -2.90 10.56 -4.44
N ALA A 549 -2.05 10.96 -5.40
CA ALA A 549 -2.45 11.86 -6.48
C ALA A 549 -3.51 11.22 -7.39
N LEU A 550 -3.32 9.95 -7.75
CA LEU A 550 -4.29 9.21 -8.55
C LEU A 550 -5.60 8.99 -7.78
N GLU A 551 -5.54 8.70 -6.49
CA GLU A 551 -6.73 8.58 -5.63
C GLU A 551 -7.50 9.89 -5.53
N MET A 552 -6.82 11.02 -5.33
CA MET A 552 -7.45 12.34 -5.37
C MET A 552 -8.13 12.60 -6.71
N LEU A 553 -7.50 12.29 -7.83
CA LEU A 553 -8.12 12.42 -9.15
C LEU A 553 -9.33 11.47 -9.32
N ALA A 554 -9.26 10.26 -8.76
CA ALA A 554 -10.37 9.31 -8.79
C ALA A 554 -11.56 9.78 -7.94
N ALA A 555 -11.34 10.47 -6.82
CA ALA A 555 -12.41 11.00 -5.97
C ALA A 555 -13.26 12.08 -6.68
N HIS A 556 -12.69 12.75 -7.69
CA HIS A 556 -13.40 13.73 -8.52
C HIS A 556 -14.03 13.12 -9.78
N TYR A 557 -13.90 11.82 -9.98
CA TYR A 557 -14.49 11.13 -11.12
C TYR A 557 -15.98 10.86 -10.89
N ASP A 558 -16.83 11.65 -11.55
CA ASP A 558 -18.26 11.36 -11.67
C ASP A 558 -18.55 10.76 -13.06
N PRO A 559 -19.02 9.49 -13.13
CA PRO A 559 -19.30 8.81 -14.39
C PRO A 559 -20.43 9.45 -15.20
N THR A 560 -21.31 10.25 -14.58
CA THR A 560 -22.46 10.88 -15.25
C THR A 560 -22.12 12.22 -15.91
N THR A 561 -21.20 12.99 -15.33
CA THR A 561 -20.82 14.32 -15.81
C THR A 561 -19.51 14.32 -16.59
N SER A 562 -18.55 13.45 -16.27
CA SER A 562 -17.21 13.45 -16.91
C SER A 562 -17.23 13.14 -18.41
N PHE A 563 -18.28 12.51 -18.93
CA PHE A 563 -18.46 12.31 -20.38
C PHE A 563 -19.04 13.54 -21.08
N MET A 564 -19.75 14.42 -20.35
CA MET A 564 -20.42 15.61 -20.91
C MET A 564 -19.50 16.81 -21.06
N ASP A 565 -18.32 16.83 -20.42
CA ASP A 565 -17.35 17.95 -20.47
C ASP A 565 -16.84 18.31 -21.88
N TYR A 566 -17.24 17.58 -22.92
CA TYR A 566 -16.76 17.76 -24.29
C TYR A 566 -17.81 17.72 -25.40
N PHE A 567 -19.01 17.21 -25.10
CA PHE A 567 -20.15 17.26 -26.01
C PHE A 567 -20.88 18.58 -25.79
#